data_AF-X1D9J5-F1
#
_entry.id   AF-X1D9J5-F1
#
_cell.length_a   1.000
_cell.length_b   1.000
_cell.length_c   1.000
_cell.angle_alpha   90.00
_cell.angle_beta   90.00
_cell.angle_gamma   90.00
#
_symmetry.space_group_name_H-M   'P 1'
#
loop_
_entity.id
_entity.type
_entity.pdbx_description
1 polymer ?
#
loop_
_entity_poly.entity_id
_entity_poly.type
_entity_poly.pdbx_seq_one_letter_code
_entity_poly.pdbx_strand_id
1 'polypeptide(L)'
;QYIVKFNVFLTMFDKDYLEKIRIEKEKWEEKLKESKERDVKFVTDSEIPIKRLYTPLDVKGDYLDTVNFPGQEPFTRGVYPSMYRGRLWTMRLFSGHGTPEETNLRWKYLYENGAGKTTTIRLLTGIFKLDDQASIEIFNEDITKNPNKYKMNFGIVPEVSNAFSDYTVWQNLNFSGGIYGISKEAIEIRAKKLLNQFDLIEKRHSKTKTLS
;
A
#
# COMPACT_ATOMS: atom_id res chain seq x y z
N GLN A 1 -5.87 -39.23 -40.51
CA GLN A 1 -6.57 -37.94 -40.62
C GLN A 1 -5.75 -36.89 -39.88
N TYR A 2 -5.15 -35.94 -40.59
CA TYR A 2 -4.40 -34.85 -39.97
C TYR A 2 -5.40 -33.80 -39.46
N ILE A 3 -5.49 -33.65 -38.13
CA ILE A 3 -6.29 -32.60 -37.51
C ILE A 3 -5.49 -31.30 -37.64
N VAL A 4 -5.86 -30.47 -38.61
CA VAL A 4 -5.39 -29.08 -38.71
C VAL A 4 -6.06 -28.31 -37.58
N LYS A 5 -5.35 -28.13 -36.46
CA LYS A 5 -5.79 -27.22 -35.39
C LYS A 5 -5.64 -25.78 -35.90
N PHE A 6 -6.73 -25.19 -36.36
CA PHE A 6 -6.79 -23.74 -36.53
C PHE A 6 -6.81 -23.11 -35.14
N ASN A 7 -5.65 -22.61 -34.68
CA ASN A 7 -5.60 -21.66 -33.58
C ASN A 7 -6.21 -20.34 -34.04
N VAL A 8 -7.54 -20.25 -34.01
CA VAL A 8 -8.24 -18.98 -34.07
C VAL A 8 -8.05 -18.34 -32.70
N PHE A 9 -7.01 -17.51 -32.56
CA PHE A 9 -6.94 -16.59 -31.43
C PHE A 9 -8.17 -15.68 -31.53
N LEU A 10 -9.18 -15.92 -30.69
CA LEU A 10 -10.22 -14.92 -30.45
C LEU A 10 -9.53 -13.71 -29.83
N THR A 11 -9.36 -12.66 -30.63
CA THR A 11 -8.85 -11.39 -30.13
C THR A 11 -10.01 -10.61 -29.55
N MET A 12 -9.85 -10.12 -28.31
CA MET A 12 -10.86 -9.31 -27.60
C MET A 12 -11.33 -8.08 -28.39
N PHE A 13 -10.54 -7.65 -29.38
CA PHE A 13 -10.81 -6.53 -30.25
C PHE A 13 -10.89 -6.97 -31.72
N ASP A 14 -11.70 -6.24 -32.48
CA ASP A 14 -11.81 -6.37 -33.93
C ASP A 14 -10.47 -6.09 -34.63
N LYS A 15 -10.11 -6.90 -35.62
CA LYS A 15 -8.81 -6.82 -36.29
C LYS A 15 -8.62 -5.52 -37.06
N ASP A 16 -9.66 -5.04 -37.74
CA ASP A 16 -9.59 -3.80 -38.52
C ASP A 16 -9.47 -2.59 -37.57
N TYR A 17 -10.11 -2.67 -36.41
CA TYR A 17 -9.98 -1.66 -35.37
C TYR A 17 -8.57 -1.64 -34.75
N LEU A 18 -7.99 -2.80 -34.44
CA LEU A 18 -6.61 -2.90 -33.95
C LEU A 18 -5.61 -2.34 -34.97
N GLU A 19 -5.83 -2.58 -36.26
CA GLU A 19 -4.97 -2.05 -37.31
C GLU A 19 -5.06 -0.52 -37.42
N LYS A 20 -6.26 0.06 -37.28
CA LYS A 20 -6.41 1.53 -37.17
C LYS A 20 -5.63 2.10 -35.98
N ILE A 21 -5.70 1.44 -34.82
CA ILE A 21 -4.94 1.86 -33.63
C ILE A 21 -3.44 1.77 -33.89
N ARG A 22 -2.96 0.74 -34.58
CA ARG A 22 -1.54 0.58 -34.94
C ARG A 22 -1.05 1.76 -35.77
N ILE A 23 -1.79 2.11 -36.82
CA ILE A 23 -1.45 3.22 -37.73
C ILE A 23 -1.42 4.57 -36.99
N GLU A 24 -2.44 4.85 -36.16
CA GLU A 24 -2.48 6.11 -35.41
C GLU A 24 -1.40 6.17 -34.32
N LYS A 25 -1.07 5.02 -33.71
CA LYS A 25 0.04 4.91 -32.76
C LYS A 25 1.38 5.23 -33.42
N GLU A 26 1.66 4.71 -34.63
CA GLU A 26 2.88 5.03 -35.37
C GLU A 26 2.99 6.52 -35.68
N LYS A 27 1.90 7.16 -36.11
CA LYS A 27 1.87 8.62 -36.33
C LYS A 27 2.16 9.41 -35.05
N TRP A 28 1.64 8.95 -33.91
CA TRP A 28 1.91 9.56 -32.62
C TRP A 28 3.38 9.36 -32.18
N GLU A 29 3.96 8.18 -32.41
CA GLU A 29 5.37 7.88 -32.12
C GLU A 29 6.32 8.76 -32.93
N GLU A 30 5.98 9.10 -34.17
CA GLU A 30 6.76 10.05 -34.97
C GLU A 30 6.73 11.47 -34.38
N LYS A 31 5.54 11.99 -34.03
CA LYS A 31 5.42 13.30 -33.36
C LYS A 31 6.14 13.36 -32.02
N LEU A 32 6.19 12.24 -31.33
CA LEU A 32 6.83 12.16 -30.03
C LEU A 32 8.34 12.40 -30.10
N LYS A 33 9.01 12.08 -31.22
CA LYS A 33 10.45 12.34 -31.40
C LYS A 33 10.80 13.82 -31.28
N GLU A 34 9.83 14.71 -31.53
CA GLU A 34 9.99 16.16 -31.41
C GLU A 34 9.90 16.65 -29.95
N SER A 35 9.43 15.80 -29.03
CA SER A 35 9.20 16.13 -27.63
C SER A 35 10.34 15.61 -26.74
N LYS A 36 10.82 16.47 -25.84
CA LYS A 36 11.82 16.06 -24.84
C LYS A 36 11.17 15.32 -23.68
N GLU A 37 11.76 14.19 -23.29
CA GLU A 37 11.42 13.50 -22.05
C GLU A 37 12.41 13.78 -20.94
N ARG A 38 11.99 13.50 -19.71
CA ARG A 38 12.86 13.58 -18.54
C ARG A 38 13.89 12.46 -18.59
N ASP A 39 15.12 12.77 -18.18
CA ASP A 39 16.20 11.80 -18.06
C ASP A 39 16.05 10.96 -16.78
N VAL A 40 15.06 10.07 -16.79
CA VAL A 40 14.76 9.13 -15.71
C VAL A 40 14.40 7.77 -16.29
N LYS A 41 14.70 6.70 -15.55
CA LYS A 41 14.24 5.35 -15.90
C LYS A 41 12.75 5.21 -15.59
N PHE A 42 11.95 4.91 -16.61
CA PHE A 42 10.52 4.61 -16.46
C PHE A 42 10.34 3.11 -16.16
N VAL A 43 10.47 2.74 -14.89
CA VAL A 43 10.29 1.37 -14.39
C VAL A 43 9.36 1.37 -13.18
N THR A 44 8.70 0.25 -12.94
CA THR A 44 8.01 0.02 -11.66
C THR A 44 9.02 -0.16 -10.54
N ASP A 45 8.55 -0.16 -9.31
CA ASP A 45 9.34 -0.48 -8.13
C ASP A 45 10.02 -1.86 -8.22
N SER A 46 9.39 -2.82 -8.92
CA SER A 46 9.95 -4.15 -9.18
C SER A 46 10.86 -4.20 -10.42
N GLU A 47 11.31 -3.04 -10.91
CA GLU A 47 12.21 -2.89 -12.07
C GLU A 47 11.61 -3.37 -13.41
N ILE A 48 10.30 -3.55 -13.47
CA ILE A 48 9.60 -3.89 -14.72
C ILE A 48 9.52 -2.63 -15.59
N PRO A 49 10.01 -2.65 -16.85
CA PRO A 49 9.92 -1.53 -17.77
C PRO A 49 8.48 -1.11 -18.03
N ILE A 50 8.20 0.18 -17.86
CA ILE A 50 6.89 0.76 -18.14
C ILE A 50 6.92 1.32 -19.56
N LYS A 51 6.03 0.82 -20.42
CA LYS A 51 5.83 1.42 -21.74
C LYS A 51 5.24 2.81 -21.58
N ARG A 52 5.62 3.71 -22.48
CA ARG A 52 5.12 5.09 -22.50
C ARG A 52 3.59 5.17 -22.63
N LEU A 53 3.01 4.24 -23.39
CA LEU A 53 1.58 4.10 -23.60
C LEU A 53 1.23 2.62 -23.72
N TYR A 54 0.21 2.19 -22.99
CA TYR A 54 -0.44 0.90 -23.16
C TYR A 54 -1.75 1.10 -23.92
N THR A 55 -1.98 0.26 -24.92
CA THR A 55 -3.09 0.33 -25.86
C THR A 55 -3.81 -1.02 -25.92
N PRO A 56 -4.97 -1.12 -26.59
CA PRO A 56 -5.58 -2.42 -26.90
C PRO A 56 -4.63 -3.44 -27.54
N LEU A 57 -3.59 -3.00 -28.26
CA LEU A 57 -2.56 -3.86 -28.84
C LEU A 57 -1.66 -4.55 -27.79
N ASP A 58 -1.62 -4.03 -26.56
CA ASP A 58 -0.78 -4.53 -25.47
C ASP A 58 -1.51 -5.56 -24.58
N VAL A 59 -2.82 -5.74 -24.77
CA VAL A 59 -3.62 -6.75 -24.06
C VAL A 59 -3.46 -8.11 -24.75
N LYS A 60 -3.14 -9.13 -23.97
CA LYS A 60 -3.00 -10.51 -24.45
C LYS A 60 -4.10 -11.39 -23.85
N GLY A 61 -4.60 -12.34 -24.65
CA GLY A 61 -5.60 -13.32 -24.24
C GLY A 61 -7.05 -12.83 -24.37
N ASP A 62 -7.98 -13.74 -24.10
CA ASP A 62 -9.41 -13.43 -24.10
C ASP A 62 -9.86 -12.91 -22.73
N TYR A 63 -10.85 -12.01 -22.73
CA TYR A 63 -11.43 -11.42 -21.53
C TYR A 63 -11.95 -12.50 -20.58
N LEU A 64 -12.69 -13.48 -21.11
CA LEU A 64 -13.35 -14.52 -20.34
C LEU A 64 -12.34 -15.48 -19.69
N ASP A 65 -11.18 -15.71 -20.31
CA ASP A 65 -10.17 -16.62 -19.80
C ASP A 65 -9.18 -15.94 -18.84
N THR A 66 -8.81 -14.68 -19.10
CA THR A 66 -7.71 -14.01 -18.38
C THR A 66 -8.18 -13.10 -17.25
N VAL A 67 -9.31 -12.42 -17.43
CA VAL A 67 -9.80 -11.40 -16.49
C VAL A 67 -11.07 -11.88 -15.79
N ASN A 68 -12.04 -12.36 -16.59
CA ASN A 68 -13.36 -12.83 -16.20
C ASN A 68 -14.12 -11.89 -15.22
N PHE A 69 -15.22 -12.37 -14.64
CA PHE A 69 -16.03 -11.65 -13.65
C PHE A 69 -15.55 -11.95 -12.20
N PRO A 70 -15.74 -11.02 -11.23
CA PRO A 70 -15.45 -11.30 -9.82
C PRO A 70 -16.19 -12.54 -9.33
N GLY A 71 -15.52 -13.41 -8.59
CA GLY A 71 -16.07 -14.67 -8.10
C GLY A 71 -16.08 -15.82 -9.11
N GLN A 72 -15.47 -15.64 -10.29
CA GLN A 72 -15.26 -16.70 -11.29
C GLN A 72 -13.77 -16.90 -11.56
N GLU A 73 -13.38 -18.12 -11.94
CA GLU A 73 -12.00 -18.45 -12.33
C GLU A 73 -11.56 -17.56 -13.52
N PRO A 74 -10.33 -17.00 -13.54
CA PRO A 74 -9.20 -17.22 -12.63
C PRO A 74 -9.15 -16.27 -11.41
N PHE A 75 -10.27 -15.65 -11.06
CA PHE A 75 -10.43 -14.74 -9.92
C PHE A 75 -9.56 -13.46 -9.99
N THR A 76 -9.12 -13.07 -11.19
CA THR A 76 -8.33 -11.85 -11.42
C THR A 76 -9.00 -10.59 -10.86
N ARG A 77 -10.35 -10.53 -10.88
CA ARG A 77 -11.14 -9.42 -10.32
C ARG A 77 -11.61 -9.62 -8.88
N GLY A 78 -11.15 -10.68 -8.21
CA GLY A 78 -11.46 -11.00 -6.82
C GLY A 78 -12.26 -12.30 -6.67
N VAL A 79 -12.17 -12.88 -5.48
CA VAL A 79 -12.70 -14.22 -5.15
C VAL A 79 -14.22 -14.21 -4.91
N TYR A 80 -14.82 -13.07 -4.61
CA TYR A 80 -16.25 -12.95 -4.29
C TYR A 80 -16.97 -12.06 -5.30
N PRO A 81 -18.21 -12.40 -5.73
CA PRO A 81 -18.95 -11.58 -6.68
C PRO A 81 -19.22 -10.14 -6.20
N SER A 82 -19.54 -9.96 -4.92
CA SER A 82 -19.90 -8.66 -4.34
C SER A 82 -18.72 -7.86 -3.80
N MET A 83 -17.55 -8.49 -3.63
CA MET A 83 -16.34 -7.93 -3.00
C MET A 83 -16.69 -7.02 -1.79
N TYR A 84 -16.10 -5.83 -1.74
CA TYR A 84 -16.24 -4.89 -0.63
C TYR A 84 -17.58 -4.15 -0.58
N ARG A 85 -18.45 -4.32 -1.59
CA ARG A 85 -19.83 -3.83 -1.52
C ARG A 85 -20.69 -4.69 -0.58
N GLY A 86 -20.39 -5.98 -0.48
CA GLY A 86 -21.08 -6.90 0.44
C GLY A 86 -20.43 -6.96 1.82
N ARG A 87 -19.09 -7.09 1.87
CA ARG A 87 -18.34 -7.16 3.12
C ARG A 87 -17.02 -6.42 2.99
N LEU A 88 -16.81 -5.41 3.84
CA LEU A 88 -15.55 -4.69 3.90
C LEU A 88 -14.38 -5.63 4.24
N TRP A 89 -13.18 -5.27 3.78
CA TRP A 89 -11.98 -6.01 4.15
C TRP A 89 -11.78 -5.98 5.67
N THR A 90 -11.26 -7.07 6.22
CA THR A 90 -10.94 -7.11 7.65
C THR A 90 -9.67 -6.30 7.87
N MET A 91 -9.79 -5.18 8.57
CA MET A 91 -8.63 -4.45 9.08
C MET A 91 -8.10 -5.20 10.30
N ARG A 92 -7.00 -5.94 10.10
CA ARG A 92 -6.27 -6.58 11.18
C ARG A 92 -5.14 -5.66 11.64
N LEU A 93 -4.97 -5.58 12.95
CA LEU A 93 -3.81 -4.96 13.58
C LEU A 93 -3.25 -5.95 14.58
N PHE A 94 -1.96 -6.22 14.49
CA PHE A 94 -1.23 -6.84 15.58
C PHE A 94 -1.03 -5.80 16.69
N SER A 95 -1.66 -6.04 17.83
CA SER A 95 -1.42 -5.26 19.04
C SER A 95 -1.16 -6.25 20.18
N GLY A 96 0.05 -6.16 20.71
CA GLY A 96 0.55 -6.88 21.86
C GLY A 96 1.75 -6.11 22.40
N HIS A 97 1.63 -5.63 23.63
CA HIS A 97 2.74 -5.07 24.38
C HIS A 97 2.67 -5.67 25.78
N GLY A 98 3.80 -6.15 26.28
CA GLY A 98 3.84 -6.96 27.49
C GLY A 98 3.60 -8.45 27.20
N THR A 99 3.26 -9.19 28.25
CA THR A 99 3.06 -10.64 28.21
C THR A 99 1.75 -11.01 27.48
N PRO A 100 1.63 -12.24 26.96
CA PRO A 100 0.39 -12.75 26.39
C PRO A 100 -0.81 -12.63 27.32
N GLU A 101 -0.60 -12.81 28.63
CA GLU A 101 -1.61 -12.74 29.67
C GLU A 101 -2.14 -11.31 29.83
N GLU A 102 -1.25 -10.32 29.91
CA GLU A 102 -1.61 -8.90 30.02
C GLU A 102 -2.33 -8.39 28.76
N THR A 103 -1.85 -8.81 27.60
CA THR A 103 -2.49 -8.49 26.32
C THR A 103 -3.89 -9.13 26.25
N ASN A 104 -4.05 -10.37 26.72
CA ASN A 104 -5.33 -11.07 26.77
C ASN A 104 -6.34 -10.42 27.73
N LEU A 105 -5.89 -10.03 28.93
CA LEU A 105 -6.69 -9.30 29.91
C LEU A 105 -7.20 -7.97 29.33
N ARG A 106 -6.32 -7.20 28.69
CA ARG A 106 -6.69 -5.94 28.04
C ARG A 106 -7.67 -6.14 26.90
N TRP A 107 -7.54 -7.25 26.15
CA TRP A 107 -8.50 -7.60 25.11
C TRP A 107 -9.87 -7.94 25.67
N LYS A 108 -9.95 -8.78 26.72
CA LYS A 108 -11.22 -9.14 27.35
C LYS A 108 -11.97 -7.90 27.86
N TYR A 109 -11.26 -6.98 28.52
CA TYR A 109 -11.83 -5.70 28.96
C TYR A 109 -12.44 -4.88 27.81
N LEU A 110 -11.71 -4.75 26.69
CA LEU A 110 -12.22 -4.00 25.53
C LEU A 110 -13.43 -4.68 24.88
N TYR A 111 -13.41 -6.02 24.78
CA TYR A 111 -14.53 -6.78 24.24
C TYR A 111 -15.80 -6.68 25.11
N GLU A 112 -15.68 -6.73 26.43
CA GLU A 112 -16.80 -6.56 27.37
C GLU A 112 -17.44 -5.17 27.28
N ASN A 113 -16.64 -4.15 26.94
CA ASN A 113 -17.10 -2.78 26.75
C ASN A 113 -17.54 -2.48 25.29
N GLY A 114 -17.77 -3.51 24.47
CA GLY A 114 -18.27 -3.36 23.10
C GLY A 114 -17.26 -2.80 22.09
N ALA A 115 -16.01 -2.59 22.49
CA ALA A 115 -14.95 -2.06 21.64
C ALA A 115 -14.11 -3.20 21.03
N GLY A 116 -14.16 -3.34 19.71
CA GLY A 116 -13.22 -4.20 18.99
C GLY A 116 -11.82 -3.58 18.93
N LYS A 117 -10.78 -4.42 18.79
CA LYS A 117 -9.36 -4.00 18.70
C LYS A 117 -9.15 -2.79 17.79
N THR A 118 -9.62 -2.92 16.55
CA THR A 118 -9.49 -1.91 15.50
C THR A 118 -10.27 -0.63 15.82
N THR A 119 -11.42 -0.75 16.47
CA THR A 119 -12.25 0.39 16.89
C THR A 119 -11.53 1.20 17.97
N THR A 120 -10.98 0.54 18.99
CA THR A 120 -10.20 1.21 20.06
C THR A 120 -9.03 1.98 19.48
N ILE A 121 -8.24 1.37 18.59
CA ILE A 121 -7.10 2.04 17.96
C ILE A 121 -7.55 3.25 17.14
N ARG A 122 -8.62 3.15 16.36
CA ARG A 122 -9.12 4.29 15.57
C ARG A 122 -9.65 5.44 16.42
N LEU A 123 -10.21 5.14 17.59
CA LEU A 123 -10.59 6.16 18.57
C LEU A 123 -9.34 6.81 19.19
N LEU A 124 -8.33 6.02 19.57
CA LEU A 124 -7.06 6.52 20.13
C LEU A 124 -6.26 7.37 19.15
N THR A 125 -6.28 7.03 17.86
CA THR A 125 -5.58 7.79 16.81
C THR A 125 -6.39 8.99 16.29
N GLY A 126 -7.64 9.16 16.76
CA GLY A 126 -8.55 10.20 16.32
C GLY A 126 -9.00 10.05 14.87
N ILE A 127 -8.95 8.83 14.32
CA ILE A 127 -9.55 8.49 13.01
C ILE A 127 -11.07 8.42 13.16
N PHE A 128 -11.56 7.93 14.30
CA PHE A 128 -12.97 7.99 14.67
C PHE A 128 -13.20 9.12 15.67
N LYS A 129 -14.31 9.84 15.48
CA LYS A 129 -14.77 10.83 16.45
C LYS A 129 -15.39 10.08 17.63
N LEU A 130 -15.05 10.51 18.84
CA LEU A 130 -15.73 10.06 20.05
C LEU A 130 -17.11 10.71 20.12
N ASP A 131 -18.05 10.01 20.73
CA ASP A 131 -19.33 10.60 21.12
C ASP A 131 -19.09 11.73 22.13
N ASP A 132 -19.95 12.74 22.14
CA ASP A 132 -19.72 13.98 22.90
C ASP A 132 -19.69 13.77 24.43
N GLN A 133 -20.11 12.59 24.91
CA GLN A 133 -20.08 12.17 26.32
C GLN A 133 -18.87 11.29 26.67
N ALA A 134 -18.06 10.88 25.68
CA ALA A 134 -16.96 9.95 25.86
C ALA A 134 -15.61 10.68 25.93
N SER A 135 -14.78 10.32 26.90
CA SER A 135 -13.42 10.81 27.04
C SER A 135 -12.41 9.65 26.95
N ILE A 136 -11.19 9.99 26.54
CA ILE A 136 -10.05 9.06 26.56
C ILE A 136 -8.91 9.77 27.28
N GLU A 137 -8.37 9.13 28.31
CA GLU A 137 -7.26 9.65 29.10
C GLU A 137 -6.01 8.80 28.88
N ILE A 138 -4.89 9.43 28.52
CA ILE A 138 -3.60 8.79 28.29
C ILE A 138 -2.53 9.65 28.97
N PHE A 139 -1.71 9.03 29.83
CA PHE A 139 -0.75 9.72 30.70
C PHE A 139 -1.37 10.82 31.58
N ASN A 140 -2.58 10.57 32.10
CA ASN A 140 -3.38 11.54 32.87
C ASN A 140 -3.74 12.82 32.08
N GLU A 141 -3.67 12.78 30.75
CA GLU A 141 -4.13 13.85 29.87
C GLU A 141 -5.33 13.36 29.05
N ASP A 142 -6.41 14.15 29.04
CA ASP A 142 -7.56 13.92 28.16
C ASP A 142 -7.21 14.29 26.72
N ILE A 143 -7.14 13.28 25.85
CA ILE A 143 -6.67 13.44 24.48
C ILE A 143 -7.70 14.11 23.57
N THR A 144 -8.97 14.17 23.99
CA THR A 144 -10.05 14.81 23.23
C THR A 144 -9.93 16.33 23.22
N LYS A 145 -9.33 16.89 24.27
CA LYS A 145 -9.15 18.34 24.44
C LYS A 145 -8.02 18.92 23.59
N ASN A 146 -7.01 18.11 23.26
CA ASN A 146 -5.84 18.58 22.51
C ASN A 146 -5.24 17.50 21.60
N PRO A 147 -5.97 17.06 20.56
CA PRO A 147 -5.62 15.88 19.77
C PRO A 147 -4.29 16.04 19.01
N ASN A 148 -3.91 17.25 18.60
CA ASN A 148 -2.65 17.50 17.90
C ASN A 148 -1.43 17.36 18.81
N LYS A 149 -1.50 17.89 20.03
CA LYS A 149 -0.44 17.74 21.05
C LYS A 149 -0.22 16.27 21.38
N TYR A 150 -1.31 15.52 21.54
CA TYR A 150 -1.23 14.10 21.85
C TYR A 150 -0.60 13.28 20.72
N LYS A 151 -0.97 13.52 19.45
CA LYS A 151 -0.38 12.83 18.27
C LYS A 151 1.12 13.00 18.11
N MET A 152 1.73 14.02 18.74
CA MET A 152 3.18 14.22 18.76
C MET A 152 3.91 13.33 19.78
N ASN A 153 3.19 12.74 20.73
CA ASN A 153 3.76 12.02 21.88
C ASN A 153 3.78 10.49 21.74
N PHE A 154 3.13 9.92 20.72
CA PHE A 154 3.12 8.47 20.51
C PHE A 154 3.16 8.12 19.01
N GLY A 155 3.82 7.00 18.68
CA GLY A 155 3.86 6.44 17.33
C GLY A 155 2.94 5.23 17.22
N ILE A 156 2.32 5.04 16.06
CA ILE A 156 1.53 3.84 15.74
C ILE A 156 2.28 3.03 14.71
N VAL A 157 2.48 1.74 14.98
CA VAL A 157 3.04 0.78 14.02
C VAL A 157 1.89 -0.08 13.51
N PRO A 158 1.44 0.10 12.25
CA PRO A 158 0.43 -0.76 11.67
C PRO A 158 0.97 -2.15 11.31
N GLU A 159 0.06 -3.11 11.13
CA GLU A 159 0.38 -4.48 10.70
C GLU A 159 1.07 -4.52 9.33
N VAL A 160 0.71 -3.60 8.44
CA VAL A 160 1.44 -3.37 7.20
C VAL A 160 2.41 -2.22 7.45
N SER A 161 3.69 -2.42 7.12
CA SER A 161 4.70 -1.37 7.26
C SER A 161 4.29 -0.14 6.43
N ASN A 162 4.27 1.03 7.08
CA ASN A 162 4.13 2.31 6.38
C ASN A 162 5.44 2.78 5.73
N ALA A 163 6.51 1.97 5.80
CA ALA A 163 7.76 2.29 5.14
C ALA A 163 7.57 2.21 3.62
N PHE A 164 8.07 3.22 2.92
CA PHE A 164 8.14 3.22 1.47
C PHE A 164 9.11 2.11 1.06
N SER A 165 8.58 1.09 0.40
CA SER A 165 9.28 -0.12 -0.06
C SER A 165 10.52 0.18 -0.89
N ASP A 166 10.46 1.28 -1.64
CA ASP A 166 11.48 1.67 -2.62
C ASP A 166 12.51 2.65 -2.05
N TYR A 167 12.25 3.15 -0.86
CA TYR A 167 13.21 3.95 -0.12
C TYR A 167 14.13 3.03 0.66
N THR A 168 15.38 3.46 0.77
CA THR A 168 16.32 2.86 1.73
C THR A 168 15.81 3.03 3.16
N VAL A 169 16.29 2.21 4.07
CA VAL A 169 16.01 2.36 5.51
C VAL A 169 16.37 3.78 5.98
N TRP A 170 17.51 4.30 5.53
CA TRP A 170 17.95 5.66 5.83
C TRP A 170 17.02 6.74 5.28
N GLN A 171 16.52 6.58 4.04
CA GLN A 171 15.57 7.52 3.46
C GLN A 171 14.22 7.50 4.17
N ASN A 172 13.74 6.32 4.58
CA ASN A 172 12.51 6.20 5.36
C ASN A 172 12.61 6.94 6.71
N LEU A 173 13.74 6.81 7.41
CA LEU A 173 13.97 7.50 8.68
C LEU A 173 14.07 9.02 8.51
N ASN A 174 14.77 9.49 7.47
CA ASN A 174 14.85 10.92 7.14
C ASN A 174 13.49 11.51 6.74
N PHE A 175 12.74 10.81 5.90
CA PHE A 175 11.41 11.22 5.47
C PHE A 175 10.44 11.29 6.66
N SER A 176 10.42 10.26 7.50
CA SER A 176 9.57 10.22 8.69
C SER A 176 9.91 11.36 9.65
N GLY A 177 11.19 11.55 9.97
CA GLY A 177 11.62 12.66 10.83
C GLY A 177 11.24 14.04 10.27
N GLY A 178 11.31 14.20 8.94
CA GLY A 178 10.90 15.43 8.25
C GLY A 178 9.41 15.74 8.38
N ILE A 179 8.54 14.72 8.30
CA ILE A 179 7.10 14.89 8.53
C ILE A 179 6.82 15.41 9.95
N TYR A 180 7.57 14.94 10.93
CA TYR A 180 7.44 15.38 12.33
C TYR A 180 8.20 16.68 12.64
N GLY A 181 8.74 17.36 11.63
CA GLY A 181 9.41 18.67 11.79
C GLY A 181 10.73 18.61 12.56
N ILE A 182 11.39 17.44 12.62
CA ILE A 182 12.67 17.28 13.29
C ILE A 182 13.79 17.84 12.39
N SER A 183 14.76 18.55 12.97
CA SER A 183 15.90 19.07 12.18
C SER A 183 16.72 17.93 11.59
N LYS A 184 17.34 18.18 10.42
CA LYS A 184 18.12 17.17 9.70
C LYS A 184 19.22 16.57 10.58
N GLU A 185 19.95 17.41 11.31
CA GLU A 185 21.02 17.00 12.21
C GLU A 185 20.49 16.08 13.32
N ALA A 186 19.34 16.42 13.91
CA ALA A 186 18.71 15.61 14.95
C ALA A 186 18.17 14.28 14.40
N ILE A 187 17.67 14.26 13.16
CA ILE A 187 17.24 13.01 12.50
C ILE A 187 18.45 12.10 12.29
N GLU A 188 19.57 12.59 11.76
CA GLU A 188 20.74 11.75 11.50
C GLU A 188 21.30 11.11 12.77
N ILE A 189 21.34 11.87 13.88
CA ILE A 189 21.79 11.36 15.19
C ILE A 189 20.81 10.28 15.69
N ARG A 190 19.51 10.56 15.69
CA ARG A 190 18.48 9.62 16.18
C ARG A 190 18.40 8.37 15.30
N ALA A 191 18.46 8.53 13.97
CA ALA A 191 18.42 7.44 13.01
C ALA A 191 19.60 6.48 13.22
N LYS A 192 20.83 7.00 13.39
CA LYS A 192 22.00 6.17 13.70
C LYS A 192 21.81 5.40 15.01
N LYS A 193 21.31 6.06 16.05
CA LYS A 193 21.03 5.41 17.34
C LYS A 193 20.02 4.27 17.19
N LEU A 194 18.90 4.52 16.52
CA LEU A 194 17.86 3.51 16.27
C LEU A 194 18.39 2.35 15.44
N LEU A 195 19.13 2.63 14.37
CA LEU A 195 19.70 1.60 13.51
C LEU A 195 20.70 0.70 14.23
N ASN A 196 21.51 1.25 15.15
CA ASN A 196 22.38 0.44 15.99
C ASN A 196 21.58 -0.37 17.01
N GLN A 197 20.52 0.20 17.59
CA GLN A 197 19.68 -0.50 18.56
C GLN A 197 18.94 -1.71 17.96
N PHE A 198 18.58 -1.63 16.67
CA PHE A 198 17.86 -2.69 15.96
C PHE A 198 18.79 -3.56 15.10
N ASP A 199 20.12 -3.43 15.22
CA ASP A 199 21.10 -4.16 14.39
C ASP A 199 20.86 -4.03 12.86
N LEU A 200 20.37 -2.86 12.45
CA LEU A 200 20.04 -2.53 11.05
C LEU A 200 21.03 -1.53 10.42
N ILE A 201 22.10 -1.15 11.14
CA ILE A 201 23.04 -0.12 10.68
C ILE A 201 23.75 -0.48 9.37
N GLU A 202 23.99 -1.77 9.14
CA GLU A 202 24.59 -2.27 7.90
C GLU A 202 23.60 -2.25 6.75
N LYS A 203 22.31 -2.47 7.03
CA LYS A 203 21.21 -2.44 6.06
C LYS A 203 20.66 -1.03 5.81
N ARG A 204 21.30 0.02 6.34
CA ARG A 204 20.79 1.41 6.22
C ARG A 204 20.60 1.88 4.78
N HIS A 205 21.42 1.37 3.85
CA HIS A 205 21.37 1.68 2.42
C HIS A 205 20.59 0.64 1.61
N SER A 206 20.10 -0.42 2.24
CA SER A 206 19.21 -1.41 1.61
C SER A 206 17.79 -0.84 1.51
N LYS A 207 17.07 -1.21 0.45
CA LYS A 207 15.63 -0.89 0.32
C LYS A 207 14.86 -1.64 1.40
N THR A 208 13.81 -1.03 1.96
CA THR A 208 13.02 -1.67 3.03
C THR A 208 12.32 -2.96 2.57
N LYS A 209 11.97 -3.07 1.28
CA LYS A 209 11.42 -4.31 0.71
C LYS A 209 12.38 -5.51 0.68
N THR A 210 13.68 -5.27 0.85
CA THR A 210 14.69 -6.34 0.90
C THR A 210 15.03 -6.74 2.33
N LEU A 211 14.36 -6.14 3.33
CA LEU A 211 14.48 -6.56 4.72
C LEU A 211 13.61 -7.80 4.95
N SER A 212 14.24 -8.85 5.49
CA SER A 212 13.63 -10.10 5.93
C SER A 212 13.07 -9.97 7.34
#